data_AF-A0A2V8B8Y9-F1
#
_entry.id   AF-A0A2V8B8Y9-F1
#
_cell.length_a   1.000
_cell.length_b   1.000
_cell.length_c   1.000
_cell.angle_alpha   90.00
_cell.angle_beta   90.00
_cell.angle_gamma   90.00
#
_symmetry.space_group_name_H-M   'P 1'
#
loop_
_entity.id
_entity.type
_entity.pdbx_description
1 polymer ?
#
loop_
_entity_poly.entity_id
_entity_poly.type
_entity_poly.pdbx_seq_one_letter_code
_entity_poly.pdbx_strand_id
1 'polypeptide(L)'
;MGHYGIAEVISAPASPWQNPYAERVIRSIPRECLDHVIVLNQAHLRRVLTIYSRYYHQSRTHLGLKKDAPDSRPVSATSTGPIIAIPEVGGLHHRYERQAA
;
A
#
# COMPACT_ATOMS: atom_id res chain seq x y z
N MET A 1 -10.31 30.96 7.37
CA MET A 1 -9.35 30.49 6.36
C MET A 1 -8.09 30.09 7.11
N GLY A 2 -7.70 28.81 7.10
CA GLY A 2 -6.53 28.33 7.85
C GLY A 2 -5.25 29.01 7.37
N HIS A 3 -4.27 29.19 8.26
CA HIS A 3 -3.02 29.92 8.02
C HIS A 3 -2.18 29.44 6.80
N TYR A 4 -2.53 28.32 6.17
CA TYR A 4 -1.88 27.74 4.99
C TYR A 4 -2.76 27.70 3.73
N GLY A 5 -3.93 28.36 3.72
CA GLY A 5 -4.85 28.34 2.56
C GLY A 5 -5.58 27.00 2.35
N ILE A 6 -5.52 26.09 3.32
CA ILE A 6 -6.22 24.81 3.31
C ILE A 6 -7.58 24.97 4.01
N ALA A 7 -8.64 24.45 3.38
CA ALA A 7 -9.97 24.36 3.98
C ALA A 7 -10.11 23.01 4.70
N GLU A 8 -10.59 23.05 5.94
CA GLU A 8 -10.90 21.84 6.69
C GLU A 8 -12.22 21.23 6.17
N VAL A 9 -12.22 19.91 5.99
CA VAL A 9 -13.42 19.13 5.68
C VAL A 9 -13.68 18.20 6.86
N ILE A 10 -14.71 18.51 7.64
CA ILE A 10 -15.06 17.75 8.85
C ILE A 10 -15.90 16.53 8.47
N SER A 11 -15.48 15.35 8.93
CA SER A 11 -16.29 14.13 8.89
C SER A 11 -17.14 14.03 10.15
N ALA A 12 -18.39 13.62 10.00
CA ALA A 12 -19.29 13.40 11.14
C ALA A 12 -18.78 12.22 12.00
N PRO A 13 -19.00 12.28 13.33
CA PRO A 13 -18.65 11.17 14.22
C PRO A 13 -19.27 9.85 13.75
N ALA A 14 -18.52 8.75 13.90
CA ALA A 14 -18.95 7.39 13.56
C ALA A 14 -19.49 7.21 12.12
N SER A 15 -19.07 8.05 11.17
CA SER A 15 -19.52 8.04 9.78
C SER A 15 -18.40 7.62 8.80
N PRO A 16 -17.98 6.34 8.81
CA PRO A 16 -16.81 5.87 8.01
C PRO A 16 -17.01 6.05 6.49
N TRP A 17 -18.26 6.13 6.02
CA TRP A 17 -18.55 6.35 4.60
C TRP A 17 -18.17 7.75 4.10
N GLN A 18 -17.94 8.73 4.98
CA GLN A 18 -17.55 10.09 4.58
C GLN A 18 -16.05 10.22 4.28
N ASN A 19 -15.22 9.28 4.75
CA ASN A 19 -13.81 9.18 4.38
C ASN A 19 -13.44 7.73 4.00
N PRO A 20 -14.03 7.20 2.92
CA PRO A 20 -13.89 5.79 2.56
C PRO A 20 -12.43 5.43 2.21
N TYR A 21 -11.62 6.40 1.78
CA TYR A 21 -10.22 6.20 1.43
C TYR A 21 -9.35 5.94 2.67
N ALA A 22 -9.45 6.79 3.70
CA ALA A 22 -8.72 6.58 4.95
C ALA A 22 -9.15 5.28 5.63
N GLU A 23 -10.47 5.04 5.70
CA GLU A 23 -11.03 3.82 6.29
C GLU A 23 -10.55 2.55 5.60
N ARG A 24 -10.40 2.58 4.26
CA ARG A 24 -9.86 1.46 3.49
C ARG A 24 -8.42 1.15 3.87
N VAL A 25 -7.58 2.18 4.02
CA VAL A 25 -6.16 2.03 4.40
C VAL A 25 -6.03 1.51 5.84
N ILE A 26 -6.77 2.10 6.78
CA ILE A 26 -6.75 1.70 8.19
C ILE A 26 -7.15 0.23 8.35
N ARG A 27 -8.13 -0.22 7.55
CA ARG A 27 -8.58 -1.62 7.58
C ARG A 27 -7.61 -2.59 6.91
N SER A 28 -6.86 -2.17 5.88
CA SER A 28 -5.97 -3.07 5.15
C SER A 28 -4.67 -3.35 5.91
N ILE A 29 -4.13 -2.37 6.64
CA ILE A 29 -2.85 -2.50 7.35
C ILE A 29 -2.82 -3.70 8.32
N PRO A 30 -3.79 -3.90 9.23
CA PRO A 30 -3.74 -5.05 10.13
C PRO A 30 -3.85 -6.37 9.35
N ARG A 31 -4.89 -6.47 8.51
CA ARG A 31 -5.26 -7.69 7.78
C ARG A 31 -4.18 -8.20 6.84
N GLU A 32 -3.41 -7.29 6.26
CA GLU A 32 -2.41 -7.63 5.24
C GLU A 32 -0.98 -7.57 5.79
N CYS A 33 -0.77 -7.10 7.02
CA CYS A 33 0.58 -6.92 7.56
C CYS A 33 0.67 -7.19 9.06
N LEU A 34 0.01 -6.38 9.91
CA LEU A 34 0.28 -6.42 11.35
C LEU A 34 -0.26 -7.68 12.04
N ASP A 35 -1.28 -8.34 11.50
CA ASP A 35 -1.78 -9.62 12.02
C ASP A 35 -0.80 -10.78 11.78
N HIS A 36 0.25 -10.55 10.97
CA HIS A 36 1.26 -11.55 10.59
C HIS A 36 2.66 -11.25 11.15
N VAL A 37 2.85 -10.10 11.81
CA VAL A 37 4.17 -9.64 12.27
C VAL A 37 4.14 -9.31 13.75
N ILE A 38 5.06 -9.90 14.52
CA ILE A 38 5.25 -9.53 15.92
C ILE A 38 6.01 -8.21 15.98
N VAL A 39 5.32 -7.16 16.39
CA VAL A 39 5.90 -5.82 16.57
C VAL A 39 6.62 -5.76 17.91
N LEU A 40 7.93 -5.48 17.87
CA LEU A 40 8.80 -5.54 19.05
C LEU A 40 8.86 -4.20 19.81
N ASN A 41 8.75 -3.09 19.10
CA ASN A 41 8.75 -1.75 19.66
C ASN A 41 8.22 -0.74 18.62
N GLN A 42 8.10 0.53 19.03
CA GLN A 42 7.61 1.60 18.16
C GLN A 42 8.50 1.82 16.91
N ALA A 43 9.82 1.75 17.04
CA ALA A 43 10.72 1.93 15.89
C ALA A 43 10.54 0.80 14.87
N HIS A 44 10.36 -0.43 15.34
CA HIS A 44 10.03 -1.58 14.51
C HIS A 44 8.68 -1.38 13.82
N LEU A 45 7.64 -0.95 14.54
CA LEU A 45 6.32 -0.65 13.93
C LEU A 45 6.43 0.38 12.82
N ARG A 46 7.14 1.49 13.07
CA ARG A 46 7.33 2.55 12.06
C ARG A 46 8.01 1.99 10.81
N ARG A 47 9.06 1.18 10.97
CA ARG A 47 9.74 0.53 9.84
C ARG A 47 8.81 -0.39 9.06
N VAL A 48 8.03 -1.22 9.75
CA VAL A 48 7.05 -2.13 9.11
C VAL A 48 6.01 -1.33 8.32
N LEU A 49 5.44 -0.28 8.93
CA LEU A 49 4.46 0.58 8.26
C LEU A 49 5.04 1.34 7.07
N THR A 50 6.30 1.78 7.13
CA THR A 50 6.99 2.40 5.98
C THR A 50 7.13 1.41 4.83
N ILE A 51 7.55 0.17 5.12
CA ILE A 51 7.67 -0.87 4.08
C ILE A 51 6.29 -1.21 3.52
N TYR A 52 5.27 -1.37 4.36
CA TYR A 52 3.89 -1.61 3.92
C TYR A 52 3.36 -0.47 3.06
N SER A 53 3.61 0.79 3.43
CA SER A 53 3.20 1.96 2.64
C SER A 53 3.81 1.92 1.24
N ARG A 54 5.09 1.58 1.12
CA ARG A 54 5.75 1.43 -0.19
C ARG A 54 5.08 0.31 -1.00
N TYR A 55 4.86 -0.85 -0.40
CA TYR A 55 4.14 -1.96 -1.02
C TYR A 55 2.73 -1.54 -1.48
N TYR A 56 1.99 -0.82 -0.65
CA TYR A 56 0.61 -0.40 -0.91
C TYR A 56 0.48 0.52 -2.14
N HIS A 57 1.45 1.41 -2.32
CA HIS A 57 1.48 2.37 -3.43
C HIS A 57 2.10 1.79 -4.69
N GLN A 58 3.10 0.92 -4.60
CA GLN A 58 3.88 0.48 -5.76
C GLN A 58 3.54 -0.92 -6.27
N SER A 59 2.91 -1.76 -5.44
CA SER A 59 2.82 -3.20 -5.70
C SER A 59 1.44 -3.80 -5.43
N ARG A 60 0.73 -3.33 -4.39
CA ARG A 60 -0.62 -3.82 -4.06
C ARG A 60 -1.60 -3.47 -5.16
N THR A 61 -2.36 -4.46 -5.62
CA THR A 61 -3.36 -4.24 -6.67
C THR A 61 -4.63 -3.60 -6.12
N HIS A 62 -5.22 -2.66 -6.86
CA HIS A 62 -6.47 -2.00 -6.48
C HIS A 62 -7.53 -2.21 -7.56
N LEU A 63 -8.67 -2.80 -7.17
CA LEU A 63 -9.78 -3.04 -8.09
C LEU A 63 -10.28 -1.74 -8.76
N GLY A 64 -10.35 -0.64 -8.00
CA GLY A 64 -10.72 0.67 -8.54
C GLY A 64 -9.71 1.26 -9.54
N LEU A 65 -8.49 0.71 -9.61
CA LEU A 65 -7.44 1.09 -10.55
C LEU A 65 -7.20 0.01 -11.60
N LYS A 66 -8.24 -0.77 -11.97
CA LYS A 66 -8.12 -1.88 -12.94
C LYS A 66 -7.04 -2.91 -12.56
N LYS A 67 -6.88 -3.16 -11.25
CA LYS A 67 -5.85 -4.03 -10.65
C LYS A 67 -4.42 -3.49 -10.78
N ASP A 68 -4.25 -2.21 -11.11
CA ASP A 68 -2.96 -1.52 -10.99
C ASP A 68 -2.71 -1.03 -9.55
N ALA A 69 -1.49 -0.57 -9.30
CA ALA A 69 -1.11 0.13 -8.07
C ALA A 69 -1.26 1.66 -8.24
N PRO A 70 -1.35 2.44 -7.15
CA PRO A 70 -1.41 3.91 -7.21
C PRO A 70 -0.22 4.53 -7.97
N ASP A 71 0.98 3.99 -7.73
CA ASP A 71 2.18 4.30 -8.48
C ASP A 71 2.25 3.30 -9.65
N SER A 72 1.61 3.66 -10.76
CA SER A 72 1.57 2.83 -11.97
C SER A 72 2.97 2.52 -12.49
N ARG A 73 3.11 1.34 -13.10
CA ARG A 73 4.35 0.89 -13.75
C ARG A 73 4.07 0.32 -15.14
N PRO A 74 5.04 0.37 -16.07
CA PRO A 74 4.89 -0.22 -17.39
C PRO A 74 4.64 -1.73 -17.30
N VAL A 75 3.78 -2.26 -18.17
CA VAL A 75 3.55 -3.70 -18.29
C VAL A 75 4.78 -4.34 -18.94
N SER A 76 5.37 -5.34 -18.28
CA SER A 76 6.48 -6.11 -18.87
C SER A 76 5.98 -6.99 -20.01
N ALA A 77 6.61 -6.89 -21.19
CA ALA A 77 6.31 -7.76 -22.31
C ALA A 77 6.72 -9.21 -22.02
N THR A 78 6.03 -10.18 -22.60
CA THR A 78 6.36 -11.61 -22.42
C THR A 78 7.78 -11.95 -22.87
N SER A 79 8.34 -11.17 -23.81
CA SER A 79 9.71 -11.30 -24.32
C SER A 79 10.80 -10.70 -23.42
N THR A 80 10.45 -9.95 -22.36
CA THR A 80 11.42 -9.18 -21.57
C THR A 80 12.41 -10.05 -20.80
N GLY A 81 12.09 -11.32 -20.54
CA GLY A 81 12.96 -12.25 -19.83
C GLY A 81 12.19 -13.15 -18.84
N PRO A 82 12.89 -13.88 -17.95
CA PRO A 82 12.25 -14.74 -16.95
C PRO A 82 11.47 -13.92 -15.92
N ILE A 83 10.44 -14.55 -15.33
CA ILE A 83 9.69 -13.96 -14.21
C ILE A 83 10.50 -14.17 -12.92
N ILE A 84 10.74 -13.09 -12.19
CA ILE A 84 11.34 -13.10 -10.86
C ILE A 84 10.31 -12.74 -9.79
N ALA A 85 10.49 -13.29 -8.59
CA ALA A 85 9.69 -12.95 -7.42
C ALA A 85 10.49 -12.00 -6.52
N ILE A 86 9.93 -10.83 -6.24
CA ILE A 86 10.52 -9.81 -5.38
C ILE A 86 9.75 -9.84 -4.06
N PRO A 87 10.39 -10.19 -2.92
CA PRO A 87 9.72 -10.23 -1.64
C PRO A 87 9.41 -8.81 -1.15
N GLU A 88 8.19 -8.61 -0.67
CA GLU A 88 7.68 -7.36 -0.12
C GLU A 88 7.24 -7.58 1.33
N VAL A 89 7.32 -6.53 2.15
CA VAL A 89 6.87 -6.57 3.55
C VAL A 89 7.49 -7.76 4.33
N GLY A 90 8.81 -7.95 4.17
CA GLY A 90 9.52 -9.05 4.83
C GLY A 90 9.21 -10.44 4.27
N GLY A 91 8.68 -10.53 3.05
CA GLY A 91 8.31 -11.79 2.39
C GLY A 91 6.85 -12.21 2.61
N LEU A 92 6.07 -11.39 3.32
CA LEU A 92 4.63 -11.61 3.48
C LEU A 92 3.87 -11.47 2.15
N HIS A 93 4.36 -10.58 1.28
CA HIS A 93 3.83 -10.36 -0.06
C HIS A 93 4.92 -10.58 -1.10
N HIS A 94 4.51 -10.82 -2.34
CA HIS A 94 5.43 -10.98 -3.46
C HIS A 94 4.96 -10.16 -4.65
N ARG A 95 5.90 -9.46 -5.27
CA ARG A 95 5.70 -8.83 -6.57
C ARG A 95 6.39 -9.68 -7.64
N TYR A 96 5.69 -9.94 -8.73
CA TYR A 96 6.25 -10.66 -9.87
C TYR A 96 6.52 -9.69 -11.01
N GLU A 97 7.74 -9.73 -11.54
CA GLU A 97 8.21 -8.88 -12.65
C GLU A 97 9.04 -9.71 -13.61
N ARG A 98 9.14 -9.27 -14.88
CA ARG A 98 10.11 -9.88 -15.82
C ARG A 98 11.41 -9.09 -15.78
N GLN A 99 12.52 -9.78 -15.55
CA GLN A 99 13.85 -9.18 -15.53
C GLN A 99 14.30 -8.89 -16.96
N ALA A 100 14.61 -7.64 -17.28
CA ALA A 100 15.24 -7.26 -18.54
C ALA A 100 16.65 -7.86 -18.62
N ALA A 101 17.02 -8.35 -19.80
CA ALA A 101 18.34 -8.91 -20.10
C ALA A 101 19.45 -7.86 -20.02
#